data_AF-Q86Y78-F1
#
_entry.id   AF-Q86Y78-F1
#
_cell.length_a   1.000
_cell.length_b   1.000
_cell.length_c   1.000
_cell.angle_alpha   90.00
_cell.angle_beta   90.00
_cell.angle_gamma   90.00
#
_symmetry.space_group_name_H-M   'P 1'
#
loop_
_entity.id
_entity.type
_entity.pdbx_description
1 polymer ?
#
loop_
_entity_poly.entity_id
_entity_poly.type
_entity_poly.pdbx_seq_one_letter_code
_entity_poly.pdbx_strand_id
1 'polypeptide(L)'
;MEPGPALAWLLLLSLLADCLKAAQSRDFTVKDIIYLHPSTTPYPGGFKCFTCEKAADNYECNRWAPDIYCPRETRYCYTQHTMEVTGNSISVTKRCVPLEECLSTGCRDSEHEGHKVCTSCCEGNICNLPLPRNETDATFATTSPINQTNGHPRCMSVIVSCLWLWLGLML
;
A
#
# COMPACT_ATOMS: atom_id res chain seq x y z
N MET A 1 -4.67 32.96 -45.82
CA MET A 1 -4.81 31.52 -45.55
C MET A 1 -5.60 31.42 -44.25
N GLU A 2 -6.91 31.18 -44.35
CA GLU A 2 -7.79 31.09 -43.17
C GLU A 2 -7.29 29.94 -42.26
N PRO A 3 -6.94 30.20 -40.99
CA PRO A 3 -6.38 29.19 -40.09
C PRO A 3 -7.40 28.11 -39.64
N GLY A 4 -8.62 28.12 -40.17
CA GLY A 4 -9.72 27.22 -39.82
C GLY A 4 -9.37 25.72 -39.82
N PRO A 5 -8.75 25.15 -40.86
CA PRO A 5 -8.47 23.71 -40.87
C PRO A 5 -7.42 23.31 -39.84
N ALA A 6 -6.36 24.11 -39.65
CA ALA A 6 -5.32 23.79 -38.67
C ALA A 6 -5.88 23.80 -37.23
N LEU A 7 -6.71 24.78 -36.90
CA LEU A 7 -7.37 24.86 -35.60
C LEU A 7 -8.35 23.68 -35.38
N ALA A 8 -9.16 23.34 -36.39
CA ALA A 8 -10.06 22.20 -36.31
C ALA A 8 -9.32 20.88 -36.09
N TRP A 9 -8.20 20.67 -36.79
CA TRP A 9 -7.35 19.50 -36.61
C TRP A 9 -6.71 19.44 -35.22
N LEU A 10 -6.22 20.57 -34.70
CA LEU A 10 -5.68 20.64 -33.32
C LEU A 10 -6.75 20.30 -32.28
N LEU A 11 -7.96 20.83 -32.43
CA LEU A 11 -9.09 20.54 -31.54
C LEU A 11 -9.51 19.06 -31.61
N LEU A 12 -9.51 18.46 -32.81
CA LEU A 12 -9.79 17.04 -32.96
C LEU A 12 -8.72 16.20 -32.27
N LEU A 13 -7.45 16.52 -32.48
CA LEU A 13 -6.33 15.81 -31.85
C LEU A 13 -6.37 15.93 -30.33
N SER A 14 -6.73 17.09 -29.77
CA SER A 14 -6.88 17.25 -28.32
C SER A 14 -8.04 16.42 -27.78
N LEU A 15 -9.20 16.43 -28.46
CA LEU A 15 -10.36 15.61 -28.06
C LEU A 15 -10.05 14.11 -28.11
N LEU A 16 -9.31 13.66 -29.12
CA LEU A 16 -8.86 12.27 -29.23
C LEU A 16 -7.87 11.92 -28.11
N ALA A 17 -6.96 12.82 -27.76
CA ALA A 17 -6.02 12.62 -26.66
C ALA A 17 -6.73 12.54 -25.31
N ASP A 18 -7.72 13.38 -25.05
CA ASP A 18 -8.51 13.36 -23.81
C ASP A 18 -9.38 12.12 -23.72
N CYS A 19 -10.02 11.72 -24.82
CA CYS A 19 -10.78 10.48 -24.90
C CYS A 19 -9.89 9.25 -24.64
N LEU A 20 -8.65 9.26 -25.15
CA LEU A 20 -7.68 8.20 -24.91
C LEU A 20 -7.23 8.17 -23.44
N LYS A 21 -7.02 9.32 -22.79
CA LYS A 21 -6.71 9.38 -21.35
C LYS A 21 -7.86 8.84 -20.50
N ALA A 22 -9.09 9.30 -20.75
CA ALA A 22 -10.26 8.83 -20.02
C ALA A 22 -10.52 7.33 -20.22
N ALA A 23 -10.27 6.81 -21.43
CA ALA A 23 -10.37 5.37 -21.71
C ALA A 23 -9.29 4.54 -20.99
N GLN A 24 -8.14 5.15 -20.68
CA GLN A 24 -7.06 4.49 -19.94
C GLN A 24 -7.26 4.52 -18.42
N SER A 25 -7.91 5.56 -17.87
CA SER A 25 -8.19 5.69 -16.44
C SER A 25 -9.33 4.78 -15.98
N ARG A 26 -9.13 3.46 -16.06
CA ARG A 26 -10.00 2.45 -15.45
C ARG A 26 -9.30 1.82 -14.27
N ASP A 27 -10.04 1.35 -13.27
CA ASP A 27 -9.41 0.62 -12.16
C ASP A 27 -8.79 -0.70 -12.64
N PHE A 28 -7.60 -1.00 -12.11
CA PHE A 28 -6.93 -2.27 -12.32
C PHE A 28 -7.60 -3.34 -11.46
N THR A 29 -8.01 -4.44 -12.08
CA THR A 29 -8.75 -5.51 -11.43
C THR A 29 -7.94 -6.81 -11.42
N VAL A 30 -8.43 -7.80 -10.67
CA VAL A 30 -7.85 -9.16 -10.69
C VAL A 30 -7.81 -9.75 -12.11
N LYS A 31 -8.73 -9.36 -13.00
CA LYS A 31 -8.76 -9.83 -14.39
C LYS A 31 -7.61 -9.27 -15.24
N ASP A 32 -7.00 -8.17 -14.82
CA ASP A 32 -5.87 -7.57 -15.51
C ASP A 32 -4.54 -8.24 -15.12
N ILE A 33 -4.53 -9.15 -14.15
CA ILE A 33 -3.36 -9.94 -13.76
C ILE A 33 -3.18 -11.07 -14.78
N ILE A 34 -2.27 -10.87 -15.74
CA ILE A 34 -2.02 -11.81 -16.84
C ILE A 34 -1.32 -13.08 -16.35
N TYR A 35 -0.33 -12.92 -15.48
CA TYR A 35 0.45 -14.03 -14.95
C TYR A 35 1.08 -13.62 -13.62
N LEU A 36 0.98 -14.49 -12.61
CA LEU A 36 1.77 -14.39 -11.39
C LEU A 36 2.72 -15.57 -11.42
N HIS A 37 4.02 -15.34 -11.59
CA HIS A 37 4.99 -16.44 -11.64
C HIS A 37 4.94 -17.21 -10.31
N PRO A 38 4.42 -18.45 -10.31
CA PRO A 38 4.51 -19.34 -9.16
C PRO A 38 5.76 -20.19 -9.37
N SER A 39 6.72 -20.14 -8.47
CA SER A 39 7.87 -21.05 -8.62
C SER A 39 8.41 -21.47 -7.28
N THR A 40 8.83 -20.52 -6.45
CA THR A 40 9.33 -20.81 -5.10
C THR A 40 9.55 -19.47 -4.42
N THR A 41 9.06 -19.30 -3.20
CA THR A 41 9.41 -18.12 -2.42
C THR A 41 10.91 -18.14 -2.12
N PRO A 42 11.67 -17.05 -2.35
CA PRO A 42 13.12 -17.02 -2.10
C PRO A 42 13.47 -17.19 -0.62
N TYR A 43 12.49 -17.05 0.27
CA TYR A 43 12.60 -17.29 1.70
C TYR A 43 11.24 -17.70 2.29
N PRO A 44 11.20 -18.36 3.46
CA PRO A 44 9.95 -18.74 4.12
C PRO A 44 9.06 -17.52 4.38
N GLY A 45 7.80 -17.59 3.95
CA GLY A 45 6.86 -16.48 4.07
C GLY A 45 7.08 -15.34 3.08
N GLY A 46 7.87 -15.55 2.01
CA GLY A 46 8.01 -14.58 0.94
C GLY A 46 6.67 -14.26 0.28
N PHE A 47 6.43 -12.97 0.06
CA PHE A 47 5.21 -12.44 -0.55
C PHE A 47 5.57 -11.33 -1.54
N LYS A 48 4.60 -10.93 -2.37
CA LYS A 48 4.72 -9.85 -3.34
C LYS A 48 3.70 -8.77 -3.02
N CYS A 49 3.95 -7.56 -3.47
CA CYS A 49 3.01 -6.45 -3.45
C CYS A 49 2.98 -5.81 -4.84
N PHE A 50 1.91 -5.09 -5.17
CA PHE A 50 2.05 -4.07 -6.20
C PHE A 50 3.01 -3.00 -5.67
N THR A 51 3.98 -2.59 -6.49
CA THR A 51 4.96 -1.56 -6.13
C THR A 51 5.11 -0.54 -7.24
N CYS A 52 5.08 0.74 -6.89
CA CYS A 52 5.26 1.87 -7.80
C CYS A 52 5.59 3.13 -6.98
N GLU A 53 6.17 4.13 -7.62
CA GLU A 53 6.47 5.42 -7.00
C GLU A 53 5.81 6.53 -7.80
N LYS A 54 4.89 7.27 -7.15
CA LYS A 54 4.20 8.44 -7.72
C LYS A 54 3.59 8.21 -9.11
N ALA A 55 2.98 7.05 -9.34
CA ALA A 55 2.20 6.80 -10.56
C ALA A 55 0.96 7.70 -10.59
N ALA A 56 0.45 8.07 -11.77
CA ALA A 56 -0.69 8.98 -11.87
C ALA A 56 -1.98 8.38 -11.27
N ASP A 57 -2.16 7.06 -11.41
CA ASP A 57 -3.33 6.35 -10.89
C ASP A 57 -3.00 4.88 -10.54
N ASN A 58 -4.02 4.17 -10.07
CA ASN A 58 -3.90 2.74 -9.72
C ASN A 58 -3.58 1.86 -10.92
N TYR A 59 -4.05 2.25 -12.10
CA TYR A 59 -3.91 1.48 -13.31
C TYR A 59 -2.49 1.48 -13.80
N GLU A 60 -1.91 2.66 -13.93
CA GLU A 60 -0.51 2.85 -14.28
C GLU A 60 0.40 2.17 -13.26
N CYS A 61 0.12 2.33 -11.97
CA CYS A 61 0.87 1.67 -10.89
C CYS A 61 0.87 0.14 -11.04
N ASN A 62 -0.31 -0.48 -11.14
CA ASN A 62 -0.43 -1.94 -11.09
C ASN A 62 -0.04 -2.60 -12.43
N ARG A 63 -0.30 -1.95 -13.56
CA ARG A 63 0.05 -2.46 -14.91
C ARG A 63 1.55 -2.66 -15.09
N TRP A 64 2.36 -1.79 -14.50
CA TRP A 64 3.81 -1.81 -14.63
C TRP A 64 4.53 -2.32 -13.38
N ALA A 65 3.78 -2.80 -12.38
CA ALA A 65 4.37 -3.32 -11.16
C ALA A 65 5.26 -4.54 -11.46
N PRO A 66 6.49 -4.59 -10.92
CA PRO A 66 7.38 -5.71 -11.11
C PRO A 66 6.86 -6.96 -10.39
N ASP A 67 6.96 -8.12 -11.03
CA ASP A 67 6.57 -9.41 -10.44
C ASP A 67 7.71 -9.99 -9.56
N ILE A 68 8.09 -9.25 -8.52
CA ILE A 68 9.21 -9.58 -7.62
C ILE A 68 8.73 -9.78 -6.18
N TYR A 69 9.48 -10.60 -5.44
CA TYR A 69 9.26 -10.76 -4.01
C TYR A 69 9.74 -9.54 -3.23
N CYS A 70 9.02 -9.25 -2.15
CA CYS A 70 9.40 -8.23 -1.20
C CYS A 70 10.73 -8.55 -0.49
N PRO A 71 11.39 -7.57 0.15
CA PRO A 71 12.53 -7.82 1.03
C PRO A 71 12.13 -8.57 2.31
N ARG A 72 13.09 -9.27 2.93
CA ARG A 72 12.86 -10.15 4.10
C ARG A 72 12.41 -9.40 5.35
N GLU A 73 12.82 -8.15 5.46
CA GLU A 73 12.54 -7.22 6.54
C GLU A 73 11.14 -6.60 6.45
N THR A 74 10.45 -6.80 5.33
CA THR A 74 9.09 -6.29 5.11
C THR A 74 8.05 -7.36 5.38
N ARG A 75 6.83 -6.94 5.73
CA ARG A 75 5.71 -7.84 6.03
C ARG A 75 4.38 -7.38 5.45
N TYR A 76 4.29 -6.12 5.06
CA TYR A 76 3.03 -5.52 4.63
C TYR A 76 3.17 -4.89 3.26
N CYS A 77 2.07 -4.90 2.52
CA CYS A 77 1.91 -4.09 1.32
C CYS A 77 1.30 -2.74 1.71
N TYR A 78 2.07 -1.68 1.54
CA TYR A 78 1.68 -0.30 1.79
C TYR A 78 1.11 0.34 0.53
N THR A 79 0.10 1.17 0.70
CA THR A 79 -0.43 2.07 -0.33
C THR A 79 -0.61 3.47 0.23
N GLN A 80 -0.14 4.46 -0.50
CA GLN A 80 -0.48 5.87 -0.31
C GLN A 80 -1.14 6.39 -1.58
N HIS A 81 -2.28 7.04 -1.42
CA HIS A 81 -3.04 7.63 -2.50
C HIS A 81 -3.31 9.10 -2.18
N THR A 82 -2.76 9.97 -3.00
CA THR A 82 -3.03 11.41 -2.98
C THR A 82 -4.07 11.71 -4.05
N MET A 83 -5.13 12.40 -3.68
CA MET A 83 -6.25 12.73 -4.57
C MET A 83 -6.71 14.17 -4.38
N GLU A 84 -7.33 14.72 -5.42
CA GLU A 84 -8.08 15.98 -5.34
C GLU A 84 -9.31 15.82 -4.43
N VAL A 85 -9.89 16.92 -3.96
CA VAL A 85 -11.19 16.93 -3.25
C VAL A 85 -12.30 16.24 -4.06
N THR A 86 -12.21 16.33 -5.40
CA THR A 86 -13.12 15.68 -6.35
C THR A 86 -12.99 14.14 -6.37
N GLY A 87 -11.92 13.59 -5.81
CA GLY A 87 -11.59 12.17 -5.81
C GLY A 87 -10.71 11.70 -6.96
N ASN A 88 -10.29 12.61 -7.85
CA ASN A 88 -9.35 12.32 -8.92
C ASN A 88 -7.97 11.99 -8.34
N SER A 89 -7.33 10.93 -8.84
CA SER A 89 -5.98 10.55 -8.42
C SER A 89 -4.95 11.58 -8.89
N ILE A 90 -4.08 11.99 -7.98
CA ILE A 90 -2.92 12.85 -8.25
C ILE A 90 -1.65 11.99 -8.28
N SER A 91 -1.49 11.14 -7.26
CA SER A 91 -0.37 10.20 -7.21
C SER A 91 -0.68 8.96 -6.37
N VAL A 92 -0.08 7.85 -6.77
CA VAL A 92 -0.14 6.56 -6.10
C VAL A 92 1.28 6.06 -5.86
N THR A 93 1.55 5.68 -4.61
CA THR A 93 2.79 5.00 -4.23
C THR A 93 2.45 3.70 -3.52
N LYS A 94 3.05 2.61 -3.97
CA LYS A 94 2.90 1.29 -3.35
C LYS A 94 4.25 0.64 -3.13
N ARG A 95 4.42 -0.07 -2.02
CA ARG A 95 5.71 -0.65 -1.63
C ARG A 95 5.55 -1.73 -0.57
N CYS A 96 6.56 -2.59 -0.47
CA CYS A 96 6.70 -3.51 0.65
C CYS A 96 7.30 -2.76 1.85
N VAL A 97 6.73 -2.91 3.04
CA VAL A 97 7.15 -2.16 4.24
C VAL A 97 7.21 -3.03 5.50
N PRO A 98 8.01 -2.65 6.51
CA PRO A 98 7.95 -3.24 7.83
C PRO A 98 6.76 -2.68 8.64
N LEU A 99 6.57 -3.18 9.86
CA LEU A 99 5.39 -2.84 10.69
C LEU A 99 5.29 -1.35 11.01
N GLU A 100 6.41 -0.69 11.26
CA GLU A 100 6.50 0.66 11.77
C GLU A 100 5.83 1.67 10.82
N GLU A 101 5.85 1.38 9.53
CA GLU A 101 5.27 2.23 8.48
C GLU A 101 3.76 2.04 8.29
N CYS A 102 3.19 0.97 8.88
CA CYS A 102 1.77 0.68 8.86
C CYS A 102 1.03 1.14 10.12
N LEU A 103 1.73 1.64 11.13
CA LEU A 103 1.11 2.11 12.38
C LEU A 103 0.34 3.43 12.21
N SER A 104 0.45 4.09 11.05
CA SER A 104 -0.13 5.42 10.76
C SER A 104 -1.07 5.43 9.55
N THR A 105 -1.78 4.33 9.29
CA THR A 105 -2.84 4.28 8.27
C THR A 105 -4.01 5.22 8.59
N GLY A 106 -4.69 5.72 7.57
CA GLY A 106 -5.85 6.60 7.67
C GLY A 106 -5.88 7.63 6.55
N CYS A 107 -6.84 8.55 6.57
CA CYS A 107 -6.83 9.70 5.66
C CYS A 107 -6.49 11.00 6.39
N ARG A 108 -5.88 11.92 5.65
CA ARG A 108 -5.56 13.28 6.11
C ARG A 108 -5.77 14.26 4.97
N ASP A 109 -6.39 15.38 5.29
CA ASP A 109 -6.48 16.50 4.37
C ASP A 109 -5.18 17.32 4.44
N SER A 110 -4.62 17.62 3.29
CA SER A 110 -3.47 18.50 3.13
C SER A 110 -3.97 19.95 3.12
N GLU A 111 -3.80 20.60 4.27
CA GLU A 111 -4.22 22.00 4.53
C GLU A 111 -3.79 23.00 3.44
N HIS A 112 -2.66 22.77 2.76
CA HIS A 112 -2.06 23.75 1.86
C HIS A 112 -2.52 23.66 0.40
N GLU A 113 -2.93 22.47 -0.06
CA GLU A 113 -3.20 22.24 -1.49
C GLU A 113 -4.64 21.78 -1.76
N GLY A 114 -5.46 21.54 -0.73
CA GLY A 114 -6.78 20.96 -0.91
C GLY A 114 -6.71 19.52 -1.46
N HIS A 115 -5.64 18.79 -1.13
CA HIS A 115 -5.49 17.39 -1.50
C HIS A 115 -5.81 16.50 -0.30
N LYS A 116 -6.35 15.31 -0.55
CA LYS A 116 -6.55 14.29 0.47
C LYS A 116 -5.55 13.17 0.27
N VAL A 117 -4.87 12.77 1.34
CA VAL A 117 -3.91 11.67 1.35
C VAL A 117 -4.48 10.54 2.19
N CYS A 118 -4.69 9.39 1.59
CA CYS A 118 -5.14 8.18 2.27
C CYS A 118 -4.06 7.11 2.23
N THR A 119 -3.83 6.45 3.35
CA THR A 119 -2.83 5.38 3.49
C THR A 119 -3.48 4.11 4.03
N SER A 120 -3.11 2.97 3.43
CA SER A 120 -3.55 1.65 3.88
C SER A 120 -2.39 0.66 3.88
N CYS A 121 -2.50 -0.34 4.74
CA CYS A 121 -1.61 -1.48 4.79
C CYS A 121 -2.39 -2.77 4.83
N CYS A 122 -1.90 -3.79 4.15
CA CYS A 122 -2.43 -5.13 4.26
C CYS A 122 -1.30 -6.16 4.38
N GLU A 123 -1.56 -7.23 5.13
CA GLU A 123 -0.71 -8.41 5.16
C GLU A 123 -1.21 -9.43 4.14
N GLY A 124 -0.31 -9.95 3.31
CA GLY A 124 -0.62 -11.01 2.36
C GLY A 124 -0.05 -10.76 0.98
N ASN A 125 -0.10 -11.80 0.15
CA ASN A 125 0.43 -11.75 -1.21
C ASN A 125 -0.49 -10.92 -2.12
N ILE A 126 0.04 -9.82 -2.66
CA ILE A 126 -0.61 -8.96 -3.65
C ILE A 126 -1.95 -8.43 -3.12
N CYS A 127 -2.00 -8.14 -1.82
CA CYS A 127 -3.24 -7.73 -1.15
C CYS A 127 -3.61 -6.25 -1.43
N ASN A 128 -2.64 -5.41 -1.83
CA ASN A 128 -2.82 -3.97 -2.02
C ASN A 128 -3.33 -3.59 -3.41
N LEU A 129 -4.27 -4.36 -3.95
CA LEU A 129 -4.85 -4.12 -5.27
C LEU A 129 -5.67 -2.80 -5.32
N PRO A 130 -6.66 -2.56 -4.44
CA PRO A 130 -7.43 -1.31 -4.44
C PRO A 130 -6.66 -0.14 -3.79
N LEU A 131 -7.07 1.09 -4.12
CA LEU A 131 -6.59 2.29 -3.42
C LEU A 131 -7.52 2.65 -2.26
N PRO A 132 -6.97 3.17 -1.15
CA PRO A 132 -7.79 3.83 -0.15
C PRO A 132 -8.24 5.21 -0.66
N ARG A 133 -9.52 5.56 -0.48
CA ARG A 133 -10.16 6.82 -0.86
C ARG A 133 -10.85 7.50 0.34
N ASN A 134 -11.09 6.78 1.43
CA ASN A 134 -11.80 7.24 2.63
C ASN A 134 -11.30 6.52 3.90
N GLU A 135 -11.83 6.90 5.07
CA GLU A 135 -11.39 6.29 6.33
C GLU A 135 -11.75 4.80 6.45
N THR A 136 -12.76 4.35 5.70
CA THR A 136 -13.22 2.96 5.74
C THR A 136 -12.30 2.02 4.97
N ASP A 137 -11.64 2.50 3.92
CA ASP A 137 -10.68 1.72 3.13
C ASP A 137 -9.22 2.01 3.49
N ALA A 138 -8.93 3.12 4.18
CA ALA A 138 -7.63 3.48 4.75
C ALA A 138 -7.30 2.71 6.04
N THR A 139 -7.28 1.38 5.95
CA THR A 139 -7.14 0.48 7.11
C THR A 139 -5.74 -0.15 7.20
N PHE A 140 -5.39 -0.62 8.40
CA PHE A 140 -4.31 -1.58 8.60
C PHE A 140 -4.88 -2.98 8.82
N ALA A 141 -4.92 -3.77 7.75
CA ALA A 141 -5.39 -5.16 7.76
C ALA A 141 -4.23 -6.13 8.00
N THR A 142 -4.12 -6.69 9.21
CA THR A 142 -3.10 -7.68 9.56
C THR A 142 -3.73 -8.97 10.07
N THR A 143 -3.13 -10.10 9.72
CA THR A 143 -3.49 -11.43 10.25
C THR A 143 -2.59 -11.84 11.41
N SER A 144 -1.43 -11.19 11.51
CA SER A 144 -0.41 -11.48 12.49
C SER A 144 -0.56 -10.60 13.73
N PRO A 145 -0.30 -11.15 14.94
CA PRO A 145 -0.29 -10.36 16.16
C PRO A 145 0.73 -9.21 16.05
N ILE A 146 0.25 -7.97 16.18
CA ILE A 146 1.08 -6.76 16.18
C ILE A 146 1.98 -6.76 17.42
N ASN A 147 1.42 -7.16 18.55
CA ASN A 147 2.13 -7.25 19.80
C ASN A 147 2.76 -8.63 19.93
N GLN A 148 3.89 -8.83 19.24
CA GLN A 148 4.89 -9.75 19.76
C GLN A 148 5.58 -9.04 20.92
N THR A 149 4.86 -8.83 22.04
CA THR A 149 5.56 -8.88 23.30
C THR A 149 6.19 -10.27 23.29
N ASN A 150 7.47 -10.34 22.91
CA ASN A 150 8.36 -11.29 23.53
C ASN A 150 8.11 -11.07 25.00
N GLY A 151 7.18 -11.84 25.58
CA GLY A 151 6.98 -11.99 27.00
C GLY A 151 8.32 -12.50 27.48
N HIS A 152 9.25 -11.55 27.66
CA HIS A 152 10.61 -11.82 27.97
C HIS A 152 10.50 -12.62 29.25
N PRO A 153 11.13 -13.81 29.35
CA PRO A 153 11.07 -14.64 30.54
C PRO A 153 11.63 -13.94 31.78
N ARG A 154 12.05 -12.66 31.69
CA ARG A 154 12.25 -11.76 32.83
C ARG A 154 11.10 -11.77 33.84
N CYS A 155 9.83 -11.80 33.42
CA CYS A 155 8.73 -11.86 34.40
C CYS A 155 8.74 -13.21 35.15
N MET A 156 8.94 -14.32 34.44
CA MET A 156 9.08 -15.64 35.06
C MET A 156 10.33 -15.74 35.94
N SER A 157 11.44 -15.13 35.52
CA SER A 157 12.70 -15.12 36.27
C SER A 157 12.57 -14.34 37.59
N VAL A 158 11.85 -13.22 37.59
CA VAL A 158 11.59 -12.42 38.81
C VAL A 158 10.63 -13.15 39.76
N ILE A 159 9.60 -13.82 39.24
CA ILE A 159 8.68 -14.59 40.09
C ILE A 159 9.43 -15.76 40.76
N VAL A 160 10.25 -16.48 39.98
CA VAL A 160 11.05 -17.58 40.49
C VAL A 160 12.05 -17.08 41.55
N SER A 161 12.80 -15.99 41.29
CA SER A 161 13.75 -15.46 42.28
C SER A 161 13.08 -14.97 43.56
N CYS A 162 11.89 -14.36 43.47
CA CYS A 162 11.08 -14.03 44.65
C CYS A 162 10.72 -15.30 45.44
N LEU A 163 10.20 -16.35 44.79
CA LEU A 163 9.84 -17.60 45.48
C LEU A 163 11.03 -18.24 46.20
N TRP A 164 12.23 -18.21 45.60
CA TRP A 164 13.45 -18.70 46.26
C TRP A 164 13.83 -17.88 47.49
N LEU A 165 13.72 -16.55 47.43
CA LEU A 165 13.99 -15.68 48.58
C LEU A 165 12.98 -15.90 49.71
N TRP A 166 11.70 -16.12 49.39
CA TRP A 166 10.67 -16.42 50.38
C TRP A 166 10.88 -17.78 51.04
N LEU A 167 11.23 -18.83 50.28
CA LEU A 167 11.58 -20.12 50.87
C LEU A 167 12.84 -20.03 51.73
N GLY A 168 13.85 -19.30 51.30
CA GLY A 168 15.10 -19.12 52.05
C GLY A 168 14.95 -18.33 53.34
N LEU A 169 13.90 -17.51 53.49
CA LEU A 169 13.60 -16.80 54.73
C LEU A 169 12.75 -17.62 55.71
N MET A 170 12.13 -18.70 55.23
CA MET A 170 11.28 -19.60 56.03
C MET A 170 12.01 -20.89 56.47
N LEU A 171 13.26 -21.10 56.04
CA LEU A 171 14.19 -22.07 56.62
C LEU A 171 15.17 -21.37 57.57
#